data_AF-A0A7V0JVX4-F1
#
_entry.id   AF-A0A7V0JVX4-F1
#
_cell.length_a   1.000
_cell.length_b   1.000
_cell.length_c   1.000
_cell.angle_alpha   90.00
_cell.angle_beta   90.00
_cell.angle_gamma   90.00
#
_symmetry.space_group_name_H-M   'P 1'
#
loop_
_entity.id
_entity.type
_entity.pdbx_description
1 polymer ?
#
loop_
_entity_poly.entity_id
_entity_poly.type
_entity_poly.pdbx_seq_one_letter_code
_entity_poly.pdbx_strand_id
1 'polypeptide(L)' 'MSTERYPSDLTDKEWEVLEPPLPKPRNPGRPRKYPLREILNGIFYVLRSGCSWR' A
#
# COMPACT_ATOMS: atom_id res chain seq x y z
N MET A 1 -13.25 9.92 -8.48
CA MET A 1 -12.68 8.75 -9.18
C MET A 1 -12.77 7.60 -8.19
N SER A 2 -13.74 6.72 -8.37
CA SER A 2 -13.90 5.50 -7.58
C SER A 2 -12.79 4.54 -7.99
N THR A 3 -11.66 4.59 -7.30
CA THR A 3 -10.58 3.60 -7.42
C THR A 3 -11.20 2.25 -7.08
N GLU A 4 -11.30 1.33 -8.03
CA GLU A 4 -11.64 -0.07 -7.72
C GLU A 4 -10.58 -0.59 -6.76
N ARG A 5 -11.02 -0.89 -5.53
CA ARG A 5 -10.17 -1.49 -4.50
C ARG A 5 -10.09 -2.99 -4.74
N TYR A 6 -8.90 -3.54 -4.60
CA TYR A 6 -8.77 -5.00 -4.57
C TYR A 6 -9.28 -5.53 -3.23
N PRO A 7 -9.83 -6.76 -3.18
CA PRO A 7 -10.19 -7.41 -1.91
C PRO A 7 -9.00 -7.58 -0.95
N SER A 8 -7.77 -7.45 -1.45
CA SER A 8 -6.52 -7.49 -0.69
C SER A 8 -6.06 -6.14 -0.16
N ASP A 9 -6.76 -5.05 -0.47
CA ASP A 9 -6.38 -3.71 -0.03
C ASP A 9 -6.66 -3.54 1.47
N LEU A 10 -5.80 -2.78 2.14
CA LEU A 10 -5.92 -2.49 3.56
C LEU A 10 -7.16 -1.64 3.85
N THR A 11 -7.91 -2.06 4.86
CA THR A 11 -8.92 -1.22 5.51
C THR A 11 -8.26 -0.07 6.27
N ASP A 12 -9.03 0.97 6.58
CA ASP A 12 -8.51 2.11 7.34
C ASP A 12 -8.03 1.70 8.74
N LYS A 13 -8.74 0.75 9.38
CA LYS A 13 -8.37 0.21 10.70
C LYS A 13 -7.05 -0.56 10.68
N GLU A 14 -6.83 -1.38 9.64
CA GLU A 14 -5.56 -2.11 9.49
C GLU A 14 -4.42 -1.14 9.18
N TRP A 15 -4.70 -0.10 8.38
CA TRP A 15 -3.74 0.95 8.08
C TRP A 15 -3.29 1.70 9.35
N GLU A 16 -4.22 2.06 10.24
CA GLU A 16 -3.90 2.74 11.51
C GLU A 16 -2.94 1.95 12.41
N VAL A 17 -2.99 0.61 12.36
CA VAL A 17 -2.08 -0.26 13.11
C VAL A 17 -0.71 -0.37 12.42
N LEU A 18 -0.71 -0.40 11.09
CA LEU A 18 0.52 -0.57 10.29
C LEU A 18 1.31 0.71 10.09
N GLU A 19 0.66 1.88 10.02
CA GLU A 19 1.29 3.16 9.72
C GLU A 19 2.38 3.59 10.72
N PRO A 20 2.17 3.52 12.06
CA PRO A 20 3.11 4.07 13.03
C PRO A 20 4.55 3.54 12.95
N PRO A 21 4.80 2.22 12.77
CA PRO A 21 6.17 1.70 12.66
C PRO A 21 6.82 1.92 11.30
N LEU A 22 6.09 2.41 10.29
CA LEU A 22 6.64 2.51 8.93
C LEU A 22 7.68 3.63 8.81
N PRO A 23 8.70 3.46 7.95
CA PRO A 23 9.73 4.46 7.75
C PRO A 23 9.13 5.72 7.15
N LYS A 24 9.25 6.82 7.92
CA LYS A 24 8.96 8.18 7.45
C LYS A 24 9.78 8.48 6.18
N PRO A 25 9.27 9.34 5.29
CA PRO A 25 10.03 9.74 4.11
C PRO A 25 11.40 10.28 4.52
N ARG A 26 12.47 9.69 3.97
CA ARG A 26 13.85 10.03 4.30
C ARG A 26 14.36 11.12 3.35
N ASN A 27 14.94 12.19 3.90
CA ASN A 27 15.84 13.09 3.18
C ASN A 27 17.30 12.72 3.53
N PRO A 28 18.28 12.75 2.60
CA PRO A 28 18.23 13.19 1.20
C PRO A 28 18.10 11.98 0.25
N GLY A 29 17.03 11.92 -0.53
CA GLY A 29 16.79 10.85 -1.50
C GLY A 29 15.66 11.22 -2.47
N ARG A 30 15.41 10.38 -3.47
CA ARG A 30 14.29 10.61 -4.41
C ARG A 30 12.96 10.55 -3.63
N PRO A 31 12.12 11.60 -3.70
CA PRO A 31 10.80 11.57 -3.07
C PRO A 31 9.98 10.39 -3.59
N ARG A 32 9.21 9.77 -2.70
CA ARG A 32 8.26 8.71 -3.08
C ARG A 32 7.16 9.34 -3.95
N LYS A 33 6.90 8.74 -5.12
CA LYS A 33 5.81 9.18 -6.02
C LYS A 33 4.43 8.77 -5.49
N TYR A 34 4.34 7.62 -4.83
CA TYR A 34 3.09 7.03 -4.36
C TYR A 34 3.02 7.02 -2.83
N PRO A 35 1.81 7.14 -2.24
CA PRO A 35 1.59 6.93 -0.81
C PRO A 35 2.04 5.53 -0.39
N LEU A 36 2.53 5.39 0.84
CA LEU A 36 3.03 4.10 1.33
C LEU A 36 1.92 3.05 1.41
N ARG A 37 0.68 3.48 1.67
CA ARG A 37 -0.50 2.62 1.65
C ARG A 37 -0.74 1.96 0.30
N GLU A 38 -0.63 2.72 -0.79
CA GLU A 38 -0.80 2.19 -2.15
C GLU A 38 0.28 1.16 -2.51
N ILE A 39 1.51 1.40 -2.04
CA ILE A 39 2.60 0.43 -2.21
C ILE A 39 2.30 -0.88 -1.47
N LEU A 40 1.81 -0.79 -0.22
CA LEU A 40 1.47 -1.95 0.58
C LEU A 40 0.25 -2.70 0.04
N ASN A 41 -0.78 -2.00 -0.43
CA ASN A 41 -1.91 -2.61 -1.14
C ASN A 41 -1.43 -3.41 -2.34
N GLY A 42 -0.52 -2.85 -3.15
CA GLY A 42 0.10 -3.58 -4.27
C GLY A 42 0.87 -4.83 -3.84
N ILE A 43 1.64 -4.74 -2.75
CA ILE A 43 2.36 -5.91 -2.19
C ILE A 43 1.37 -6.98 -1.73
N PHE A 44 0.31 -6.62 -0.99
CA PHE A 44 -0.68 -7.58 -0.52
C PHE A 44 -1.50 -8.18 -1.65
N TYR A 45 -1.77 -7.40 -2.70
CA TYR A 45 -2.34 -7.94 -3.93
C TYR A 45 -1.47 -9.06 -4.52
N VAL A 46 -0.17 -8.81 -4.68
CA VAL A 46 0.78 -9.83 -5.18
C VAL A 46 0.79 -11.05 -4.27
N LEU A 47 0.92 -10.84 -2.96
CA LEU A 47 1.03 -11.92 -1.98
C LEU A 47 -0.26 -12.76 -1.87
N ARG A 48 -1.43 -12.15 -2.06
CA ARG A 48 -2.73 -12.84 -1.95
C ARG A 48 -3.16 -13.52 -3.23
N SER A 49 -2.96 -12.87 -4.38
CA SER A 49 -3.49 -13.32 -5.68
C SER A 49 -2.44 -13.95 -6.59
N GLY A 50 -1.15 -13.80 -6.27
CA GLY A 50 -0.05 -14.23 -7.14
C GLY A 50 0.13 -13.39 -8.40
N CYS A 51 -0.38 -12.14 -8.41
CA CYS A 51 -0.44 -11.29 -9.61
C CYS A 51 -1.23 -11.93 -10.74
N SER A 52 -2.42 -12.45 -10.43
CA SER A 52 -3.33 -12.89 -11.48
C SER A 52 -3.73 -11.71 -12.36
N TRP A 53 -3.80 -11.92 -13.67
CA TRP A 53 -4.33 -10.91 -14.60
C TRP A 53 -5.86 -10.93 -14.51
N ARG A 54 -6.48 -9.75 -14.48
CA ARG A 54 -7.93 -9.58 -14.64
C ARG A 54 -8.26 -9.25 -16.08
#